data_AF-A0A9P8RLS5-F1
#
_entry.id   AF-A0A9P8RLS5-F1
#
_cell.length_a   1.000
_cell.length_b   1.000
_cell.length_c   1.000
_cell.angle_alpha   90.00
_cell.angle_beta   90.00
_cell.angle_gamma   90.00
#
_symmetry.space_group_name_H-M   'P 1'
#
loop_
_entity.id
_entity.type
_entity.pdbx_description
1 polymer ?
#
loop_
_entity_poly.entity_id
_entity_poly.type
_entity_poly.pdbx_seq_one_letter_code
_entity_poly.pdbx_strand_id
1 'polypeptide(L)'
;MSPLEPSIFGSKLAPRSPPLCDAGADDDISLGQVVPGSTQSSQLPKFLTNNPLPNGFPWGNLNANTSNPLGPPPNTGVTRTYDFTIKRQKKSPDGVQRDVIIVNGQIPGPTIQANWGDMIQVTVHNQITGPDEGTAFHWHGLLQTGTPYMDGVPGVTQCPIPSGQSFTYTFQANQVGTSWWHSHYSAQYSGGAAGPMIIYGPSHVPYDNDVGPMFLTDWYHRPYLKIVEQVMQPVPITPTGPDFSAIIPLSDNNMINGQNNFDCSKITDGTPCKSNAGVPTFRFSPGKLQRIRLINAGSEGVQKFSIDGHDMTVIANDFTQIVPYTTKIVTLGVGQRTDVIVKGLANGTGAYWVRSTLSSCSFTTQGNALGIAYYLHDALDTPPTTTAWPDNTDPCANDPLASTVPWFPITPAASPATTANIEIGATINATGNFVWTMNGSAFRANYNNPTLLLAKADIAWHVSGGLYVNIMERPDDIVNINIPSSLVDTCHQWADFTGTEVPNQIDSGE
;
A
#
# COMPACT_ATOMS: atom_id res chain seq x y z
N MET A 1 -63.88 56.46 10.11
CA MET A 1 -63.79 56.47 11.59
C MET A 1 -63.35 55.08 12.03
N SER A 2 -62.29 54.97 12.82
CA SER A 2 -61.87 53.76 13.55
C SER A 2 -62.77 53.57 14.80
N PRO A 3 -62.59 52.58 15.73
CA PRO A 3 -61.54 51.54 15.89
C PRO A 3 -62.12 50.09 15.81
N LEU A 4 -61.66 48.98 16.42
CA LEU A 4 -60.65 48.66 17.47
C LEU A 4 -60.10 47.21 17.30
N GLU A 5 -59.10 46.86 18.12
CA GLU A 5 -58.49 45.53 18.34
C GLU A 5 -59.09 44.85 19.61
N PRO A 6 -58.61 43.69 20.17
CA PRO A 6 -57.47 42.81 19.80
C PRO A 6 -57.69 41.27 19.88
N SER A 7 -56.78 40.47 19.30
CA SER A 7 -55.96 39.47 20.05
C SER A 7 -55.07 38.54 19.20
N ILE A 8 -53.78 38.60 19.52
CA ILE A 8 -52.66 37.64 19.41
C ILE A 8 -53.02 36.17 19.05
N PHE A 9 -52.43 35.65 17.96
CA PHE A 9 -51.41 34.57 17.98
C PHE A 9 -50.81 34.37 16.57
N GLY A 10 -49.50 34.57 16.42
CA GLY A 10 -48.80 34.42 15.14
C GLY A 10 -47.82 33.25 15.14
N SER A 11 -48.06 32.24 14.29
CA SER A 11 -47.10 31.16 14.04
C SER A 11 -46.18 31.52 12.86
N LYS A 12 -44.94 31.91 13.15
CA LYS A 12 -43.89 32.05 12.12
C LYS A 12 -43.45 30.67 11.63
N LEU A 13 -43.38 30.50 10.32
CA LEU A 13 -42.69 29.38 9.68
C LEU A 13 -41.20 29.42 10.03
N ALA A 14 -40.68 28.36 10.65
CA ALA A 14 -39.25 28.19 10.88
C ALA A 14 -38.59 27.55 9.64
N PRO A 15 -37.39 28.01 9.22
CA PRO A 15 -36.66 27.38 8.12
C PRO A 15 -36.17 25.98 8.53
N ARG A 16 -36.18 25.04 7.58
CA ARG A 16 -35.64 23.69 7.80
C ARG A 16 -34.13 23.76 8.09
N SER A 17 -33.72 23.17 9.20
CA SER A 17 -32.30 22.95 9.51
C SER A 17 -31.65 22.04 8.46
N PRO A 18 -30.41 22.33 8.01
CA PRO A 18 -29.62 21.36 7.26
C PRO A 18 -29.23 20.17 8.18
N PRO A 19 -28.94 18.98 7.61
CA PRO A 19 -28.35 17.90 8.38
C PRO A 19 -26.97 18.31 8.93
N LEU A 20 -26.64 17.83 10.12
CA LEU A 20 -25.40 18.12 10.84
C LEU A 20 -24.19 17.47 10.13
N CYS A 21 -23.63 18.18 9.15
CA CYS A 21 -22.25 17.98 8.72
C CYS A 21 -21.32 18.81 9.62
N ASP A 22 -21.04 18.29 10.81
CA ASP A 22 -19.96 18.79 11.66
C ASP A 22 -19.07 17.60 12.06
N ALA A 23 -18.43 17.02 11.03
CA ALA A 23 -17.23 16.24 11.23
C ALA A 23 -16.11 17.26 11.42
N GLY A 24 -15.85 17.59 12.70
CA GLY A 24 -14.77 18.49 13.08
C GLY A 24 -13.43 18.05 12.48
N ALA A 25 -12.60 19.03 12.16
CA ALA A 25 -11.24 18.78 11.68
C ALA A 25 -10.34 18.31 12.83
N ASP A 26 -10.51 17.05 13.23
CA ASP A 26 -9.66 16.38 14.21
C ASP A 26 -8.52 15.62 13.52
N ASP A 27 -7.32 16.20 13.71
CA ASP A 27 -6.01 15.56 13.73
C ASP A 27 -5.46 14.83 12.47
N ASP A 28 -4.53 15.55 11.83
CA ASP A 28 -3.58 15.14 10.78
C ASP A 28 -2.52 14.15 11.34
N ILE A 29 -2.95 12.99 11.84
CA ILE A 29 -2.09 11.97 12.45
C ILE A 29 -1.68 10.90 11.43
N SER A 30 -0.37 10.87 11.13
CA SER A 30 0.30 9.69 10.60
C SER A 30 0.22 8.54 11.62
N LEU A 31 -0.43 7.44 11.24
CA LEU A 31 -0.66 6.31 12.15
C LEU A 31 0.66 5.69 12.62
N GLY A 32 0.75 5.44 13.93
CA GLY A 32 1.97 5.01 14.60
C GLY A 32 2.91 6.14 15.03
N GLN A 33 2.60 7.42 14.77
CA GLN A 33 3.39 8.56 15.27
C GLN A 33 2.75 9.25 16.47
N VAL A 34 3.59 9.91 17.27
CA VAL A 34 3.20 10.73 18.42
C VAL A 34 3.40 12.20 18.06
N VAL A 35 2.31 12.98 18.07
CA VAL A 35 2.36 14.45 17.97
C VAL A 35 3.15 14.99 19.16
N PRO A 36 4.10 15.94 18.99
CA PRO A 36 4.80 16.57 20.11
C PRO A 36 3.81 17.20 21.11
N GLY A 37 3.75 16.64 22.33
CA GLY A 37 2.78 17.01 23.36
C GLY A 37 1.64 16.00 23.60
N SER A 38 1.46 15.01 22.72
CA SER A 38 0.56 13.88 22.97
C SER A 38 1.21 12.83 23.88
N THR A 39 0.46 12.34 24.87
CA THR A 39 0.87 11.21 25.72
C THR A 39 0.40 9.85 25.19
N GLN A 40 -0.38 9.82 24.09
CA GLN A 40 -0.86 8.60 23.47
C GLN A 40 -0.11 8.33 22.16
N SER A 41 0.54 7.17 22.08
CA SER A 41 0.78 6.52 20.79
C SER A 41 -0.55 6.01 20.26
N SER A 42 -0.89 6.33 19.01
CA SER A 42 -2.11 5.90 18.33
C SER A 42 -2.10 4.39 18.03
N GLN A 43 -2.28 3.58 19.07
CA GLN A 43 -2.40 2.13 18.95
C GLN A 43 -3.68 1.78 18.21
N LEU A 44 -3.60 0.85 17.25
CA LEU A 44 -4.79 0.39 16.55
C LEU A 44 -5.70 -0.41 17.49
N PRO A 45 -7.03 -0.30 17.36
CA PRO A 45 -7.97 -1.12 18.12
C PRO A 45 -7.85 -2.60 17.72
N LYS A 46 -8.43 -3.51 18.52
CA LYS A 46 -8.50 -4.93 18.15
C LYS A 46 -9.39 -5.17 16.92
N PHE A 47 -10.44 -4.36 16.78
CA PHE A 47 -11.39 -4.31 15.68
C PHE A 47 -12.19 -3.00 15.79
N LEU A 48 -12.84 -2.58 14.71
CA LEU A 48 -13.72 -1.42 14.72
C LEU A 48 -15.05 -1.77 15.39
N THR A 49 -15.43 -1.04 16.45
CA THR A 49 -16.58 -1.36 17.31
C THR A 49 -17.91 -0.75 16.85
N ASN A 50 -17.90 0.11 15.82
CA ASN A 50 -19.08 0.71 15.20
C ASN A 50 -19.78 -0.22 14.20
N ASN A 51 -19.91 -1.50 14.57
CA ASN A 51 -20.52 -2.57 13.79
C ASN A 51 -21.55 -3.30 14.65
N PRO A 52 -22.44 -4.12 14.04
CA PRO A 52 -23.03 -5.25 14.75
C PRO A 52 -21.92 -6.11 15.35
N LEU A 53 -22.05 -6.46 16.64
CA LEU A 53 -21.10 -7.32 17.36
C LEU A 53 -21.78 -8.64 17.79
N PRO A 54 -22.24 -9.50 16.85
CA PRO A 54 -22.78 -10.81 17.20
C PRO A 54 -21.74 -11.58 18.03
N ASN A 55 -22.16 -12.10 19.19
CA ASN A 55 -21.28 -12.81 20.14
C ASN A 55 -19.99 -12.04 20.53
N GLY A 56 -20.03 -10.71 20.49
CA GLY A 56 -18.95 -9.82 20.94
C GLY A 56 -17.95 -9.38 19.86
N PHE A 57 -18.05 -9.88 18.64
CA PHE A 57 -17.11 -9.56 17.54
C PHE A 57 -17.83 -9.29 16.22
N PRO A 58 -17.28 -8.47 15.30
CA PRO A 58 -17.90 -8.18 14.00
C PRO A 58 -18.15 -9.44 13.15
N TRP A 59 -17.29 -10.45 13.29
CA TRP A 59 -17.33 -11.71 12.56
C TRP A 59 -18.06 -12.85 13.31
N GLY A 60 -18.76 -12.55 14.40
CA GLY A 60 -19.54 -13.55 15.13
C GLY A 60 -18.69 -14.65 15.77
N ASN A 61 -19.08 -15.91 15.55
CA ASN A 61 -18.37 -17.09 16.05
C ASN A 61 -17.19 -17.54 15.17
N LEU A 62 -16.93 -16.84 14.05
CA LEU A 62 -15.79 -17.17 13.20
C LEU A 62 -14.48 -16.93 13.96
N ASN A 63 -13.50 -17.81 13.76
CA ASN A 63 -12.24 -17.79 14.49
C ASN A 63 -11.12 -18.42 13.66
N ALA A 64 -9.86 -18.05 13.97
CA ALA A 64 -8.69 -18.47 13.20
C ALA A 64 -8.44 -19.99 13.19
N ASN A 65 -8.99 -20.75 14.14
CA ASN A 65 -8.73 -22.18 14.29
C ASN A 65 -9.67 -23.05 13.45
N THR A 66 -10.92 -22.63 13.24
CA THR A 66 -11.96 -23.45 12.59
C THR A 66 -12.63 -22.80 11.38
N SER A 67 -12.39 -21.51 11.13
CA SER A 67 -12.98 -20.79 10.00
C SER A 67 -11.98 -20.67 8.86
N ASN A 68 -12.33 -21.15 7.67
CA ASN A 68 -11.50 -21.00 6.48
C ASN A 68 -11.37 -19.50 6.12
N PRO A 69 -10.15 -18.91 6.12
CA PRO A 69 -9.96 -17.49 5.79
C PRO A 69 -10.22 -17.16 4.31
N LEU A 70 -10.30 -18.17 3.44
CA LEU A 70 -10.71 -18.04 2.03
C LEU A 70 -12.17 -18.50 1.79
N GLY A 71 -12.93 -18.75 2.86
CA GLY A 71 -14.36 -19.01 2.78
C GLY A 71 -15.19 -17.73 2.58
N PRO A 72 -16.53 -17.84 2.51
CA PRO A 72 -17.40 -16.68 2.48
C PRO A 72 -17.16 -15.80 3.73
N PRO A 73 -16.92 -14.49 3.56
CA PRO A 73 -16.75 -13.57 4.68
C PRO A 73 -18.07 -13.40 5.46
N PRO A 74 -18.02 -12.95 6.73
CA PRO A 74 -19.23 -12.59 7.46
C PRO A 74 -19.94 -11.41 6.77
N ASN A 75 -21.26 -11.34 6.86
CA ASN A 75 -22.00 -10.14 6.44
C ASN A 75 -22.19 -9.22 7.64
N THR A 76 -21.43 -8.14 7.71
CA THR A 76 -21.52 -7.14 8.80
C THR A 76 -22.60 -6.08 8.55
N GLY A 77 -23.07 -5.93 7.31
CA GLY A 77 -23.96 -4.85 6.88
C GLY A 77 -23.34 -3.44 6.94
N VAL A 78 -22.02 -3.33 7.10
CA VAL A 78 -21.31 -2.05 7.26
C VAL A 78 -20.50 -1.71 6.02
N THR A 79 -20.60 -0.45 5.56
CA THR A 79 -19.72 0.14 4.54
C THR A 79 -18.75 1.12 5.16
N ARG A 80 -17.47 1.04 4.78
CA ARG A 80 -16.41 1.98 5.12
C ARG A 80 -16.15 2.88 3.92
N THR A 81 -16.55 4.14 4.02
CA THR A 81 -16.34 5.13 2.96
C THR A 81 -15.08 5.93 3.23
N TYR A 82 -14.24 6.05 2.20
CA TYR A 82 -13.02 6.86 2.18
C TYR A 82 -13.06 7.84 1.00
N ASP A 83 -12.52 9.04 1.24
CA ASP A 83 -12.41 10.11 0.25
C ASP A 83 -10.92 10.43 0.03
N PHE A 84 -10.43 10.12 -1.17
CA PHE A 84 -9.02 10.14 -1.53
C PHE A 84 -8.78 11.19 -2.63
N THR A 85 -8.27 12.36 -2.27
CA THR A 85 -7.80 13.36 -3.22
C THR A 85 -6.31 13.15 -3.50
N ILE A 86 -5.97 12.72 -4.71
CA ILE A 86 -4.57 12.52 -5.16
C ILE A 86 -4.07 13.77 -5.92
N LYS A 87 -2.87 14.24 -5.55
CA LYS A 87 -2.26 15.50 -6.05
C LYS A 87 -0.76 15.36 -6.26
N ARG A 88 -0.19 16.20 -7.12
CA ARG A 88 1.25 16.52 -7.10
C ARG A 88 1.51 17.62 -6.08
N GLN A 89 2.48 17.43 -5.18
CA GLN A 89 2.86 18.43 -4.16
C GLN A 89 4.36 18.39 -3.89
N LYS A 90 4.93 19.50 -3.42
CA LYS A 90 6.30 19.50 -2.87
C LYS A 90 6.31 19.05 -1.42
N LYS A 91 7.14 18.05 -1.11
CA LYS A 91 7.37 17.52 0.25
C LYS A 91 8.86 17.24 0.47
N SER A 92 9.25 17.13 1.74
CA SER A 92 10.64 16.86 2.17
C SER A 92 10.69 15.81 3.29
N PRO A 93 10.17 14.58 3.09
CA PRO A 93 10.02 13.57 4.15
C PRO A 93 11.34 13.17 4.82
N ASP A 94 12.44 13.15 4.06
CA ASP A 94 13.80 12.88 4.56
C ASP A 94 14.72 14.11 4.59
N GLY A 95 14.15 15.29 4.33
CA GLY A 95 14.83 16.57 4.29
C GLY A 95 15.00 17.13 2.88
N VAL A 96 15.05 16.31 1.83
CA VAL A 96 15.23 16.77 0.44
C VAL A 96 13.88 17.12 -0.18
N GLN A 97 13.73 18.35 -0.68
CA GLN A 97 12.49 18.79 -1.33
C GLN A 97 12.36 18.23 -2.74
N ARG A 98 11.30 17.45 -2.97
CA ARG A 98 10.90 17.01 -4.31
C ARG A 98 9.40 17.11 -4.51
N ASP A 99 8.98 17.05 -5.77
CA ASP A 99 7.59 16.76 -6.11
C ASP A 99 7.28 15.28 -5.84
N VAL A 100 6.19 15.05 -5.12
CA VAL A 100 5.60 13.75 -4.80
C VAL A 100 4.20 13.66 -5.38
N ILE A 101 3.74 12.45 -5.68
CA ILE A 101 2.33 12.17 -5.92
C ILE A 101 1.75 11.62 -4.61
N ILE A 102 0.72 12.25 -4.09
CA ILE A 102 0.32 12.09 -2.68
C ILE A 102 -1.20 12.10 -2.51
N VAL A 103 -1.71 11.28 -1.60
CA VAL A 103 -3.14 11.21 -1.26
C VAL A 103 -3.39 11.97 0.04
N ASN A 104 -4.36 12.88 0.03
CA ASN A 104 -4.76 13.70 1.18
C ASN A 104 -3.59 14.44 1.87
N GLY A 105 -2.48 14.66 1.16
CA GLY A 105 -1.30 15.36 1.67
C GLY A 105 -0.38 14.53 2.60
N GLN A 106 -0.61 13.23 2.76
CA GLN A 106 0.08 12.34 3.70
C GLN A 106 1.10 11.39 3.03
N ILE A 107 2.26 11.18 3.66
CA ILE A 107 3.23 10.12 3.32
C ILE A 107 3.53 9.31 4.59
N PRO A 108 3.24 7.99 4.64
CA PRO A 108 2.39 7.23 3.71
C PRO A 108 0.98 7.83 3.64
N GLY A 109 0.22 7.47 2.61
CA GLY A 109 -1.17 7.88 2.48
C GLY A 109 -2.09 7.33 3.59
N PRO A 110 -3.34 7.83 3.68
CA PRO A 110 -4.30 7.46 4.72
C PRO A 110 -4.54 5.94 4.78
N THR A 111 -4.57 5.39 5.99
CA THR A 111 -4.80 3.94 6.19
C THR A 111 -6.26 3.58 6.06
N ILE A 112 -6.56 2.61 5.19
CA ILE A 112 -7.87 1.96 5.12
C ILE A 112 -8.00 0.98 6.29
N GLN A 113 -9.14 1.00 6.97
CA GLN A 113 -9.43 0.16 8.13
C GLN A 113 -10.84 -0.45 8.00
N ALA A 114 -10.91 -1.77 8.00
CA ALA A 114 -12.17 -2.50 7.91
C ALA A 114 -12.18 -3.68 8.88
N ASN A 115 -13.36 -4.14 9.29
CA ASN A 115 -13.48 -5.49 9.83
C ASN A 115 -13.67 -6.48 8.68
N TRP A 116 -13.33 -7.74 8.91
CA TRP A 116 -13.62 -8.84 7.99
C TRP A 116 -15.09 -8.78 7.55
N GLY A 117 -15.32 -8.78 6.23
CA GLY A 117 -16.65 -8.77 5.64
C GLY A 117 -17.35 -7.42 5.54
N ASP A 118 -16.79 -6.33 6.08
CA ASP A 118 -17.25 -4.98 5.76
C ASP A 118 -17.10 -4.70 4.25
N MET A 119 -17.98 -3.88 3.69
CA MET A 119 -17.75 -3.28 2.38
C MET A 119 -16.75 -2.13 2.53
N ILE A 120 -15.74 -2.07 1.66
CA ILE A 120 -14.84 -0.92 1.52
C ILE A 120 -15.27 -0.13 0.28
N GLN A 121 -15.44 1.17 0.44
CA GLN A 121 -15.78 2.10 -0.63
C GLN A 121 -14.77 3.25 -0.61
N VAL A 122 -14.09 3.49 -1.74
CA VAL A 122 -13.09 4.56 -1.85
C VAL A 122 -13.39 5.41 -3.07
N THR A 123 -13.73 6.68 -2.87
CA THR A 123 -13.83 7.65 -3.95
C THR A 123 -12.48 8.30 -4.15
N VAL A 124 -11.89 8.09 -5.34
CA VAL A 124 -10.61 8.68 -5.74
C VAL A 124 -10.89 9.88 -6.63
N HIS A 125 -10.46 11.06 -6.19
CA HIS A 125 -10.50 12.32 -6.93
C HIS A 125 -9.11 12.60 -7.51
N ASN A 126 -8.95 12.47 -8.83
CA ASN A 126 -7.68 12.79 -9.49
C ASN A 126 -7.56 14.31 -9.66
N GLN A 127 -6.67 14.93 -8.90
CA GLN A 127 -6.34 16.35 -8.99
C GLN A 127 -4.84 16.54 -9.24
N ILE A 128 -4.21 15.60 -9.97
CA ILE A 128 -2.80 15.69 -10.34
C ILE A 128 -2.66 16.59 -11.57
N THR A 129 -2.03 17.75 -11.38
CA THR A 129 -1.81 18.74 -12.44
C THR A 129 -0.36 19.21 -12.49
N GLY A 130 0.06 19.70 -13.67
CA GLY A 130 1.41 20.21 -13.91
C GLY A 130 2.53 19.15 -13.90
N PRO A 131 2.56 18.20 -14.86
CA PRO A 131 1.57 17.98 -15.93
C PRO A 131 0.39 17.13 -15.45
N ASP A 132 -0.69 17.13 -16.21
CA ASP A 132 -1.86 16.31 -15.95
C ASP A 132 -1.55 14.84 -16.28
N GLU A 133 -1.93 13.91 -15.39
CA GLU A 133 -1.67 12.48 -15.57
C GLU A 133 -2.85 11.63 -15.06
N GLY A 134 -2.99 10.42 -15.61
CA GLY A 134 -3.97 9.44 -15.13
C GLY A 134 -3.59 8.85 -13.77
N THR A 135 -4.53 8.12 -13.18
CA THR A 135 -4.29 7.31 -11.98
C THR A 135 -5.27 6.14 -11.89
N ALA A 136 -4.92 5.08 -11.18
CA ALA A 136 -5.82 3.99 -10.81
C ALA A 136 -5.28 3.31 -9.54
N PHE A 137 -6.14 2.79 -8.68
CA PHE A 137 -5.77 2.38 -7.31
C PHE A 137 -6.02 0.90 -7.11
N HIS A 138 -4.95 0.15 -6.85
CA HIS A 138 -4.99 -1.28 -6.58
C HIS A 138 -5.00 -1.59 -5.08
N TRP A 139 -5.67 -2.68 -4.73
CA TRP A 139 -5.95 -3.10 -3.35
C TRP A 139 -5.16 -4.36 -3.04
N HIS A 140 -3.85 -4.16 -2.81
CA HIS A 140 -2.84 -5.20 -2.91
C HIS A 140 -3.20 -6.50 -2.18
N GLY A 141 -3.14 -7.62 -2.90
CA GLY A 141 -3.38 -8.96 -2.36
C GLY A 141 -4.85 -9.29 -2.02
N LEU A 142 -5.81 -8.41 -2.31
CA LEU A 142 -7.23 -8.78 -2.25
C LEU A 142 -7.62 -9.63 -3.46
N LEU A 143 -8.38 -10.71 -3.23
CA LEU A 143 -8.82 -11.63 -4.28
C LEU A 143 -9.86 -11.04 -5.26
N GLN A 144 -10.44 -9.86 -4.96
CA GLN A 144 -11.51 -9.21 -5.73
C GLN A 144 -12.66 -10.16 -6.17
N THR A 145 -12.98 -11.15 -5.33
CA THR A 145 -13.94 -12.22 -5.65
C THR A 145 -15.33 -11.64 -5.94
N GLY A 146 -15.77 -11.74 -7.19
CA GLY A 146 -17.04 -11.17 -7.67
C GLY A 146 -16.97 -9.69 -8.07
N THR A 147 -15.84 -9.01 -7.84
CA THR A 147 -15.60 -7.61 -8.19
C THR A 147 -14.27 -7.39 -8.95
N PRO A 148 -13.90 -8.21 -9.97
CA PRO A 148 -12.61 -8.07 -10.66
C PRO A 148 -12.45 -6.70 -11.34
N TYR A 149 -13.54 -6.05 -11.74
CA TYR A 149 -13.56 -4.68 -12.27
C TYR A 149 -13.22 -3.59 -11.23
N MET A 150 -13.07 -3.94 -9.95
CA MET A 150 -12.65 -3.03 -8.87
C MET A 150 -11.17 -3.17 -8.50
N ASP A 151 -10.41 -4.02 -9.19
CA ASP A 151 -9.00 -4.30 -8.86
C ASP A 151 -8.04 -3.14 -9.15
N GLY A 152 -8.44 -2.18 -9.98
CA GLY A 152 -7.68 -0.94 -10.17
C GLY A 152 -6.47 -1.01 -11.10
N VAL A 153 -6.40 -1.97 -12.02
CA VAL A 153 -5.27 -2.15 -12.94
C VAL A 153 -5.57 -1.55 -14.32
N PRO A 154 -4.90 -0.45 -14.74
CA PRO A 154 -5.05 0.16 -16.05
C PRO A 154 -4.80 -0.80 -17.22
N GLY A 155 -5.68 -0.77 -18.23
CA GLY A 155 -5.58 -1.63 -19.41
C GLY A 155 -5.87 -3.12 -19.16
N VAL A 156 -6.14 -3.50 -17.91
CA VAL A 156 -6.61 -4.84 -17.54
C VAL A 156 -8.04 -4.76 -17.04
N THR A 157 -8.27 -4.20 -15.86
CA THR A 157 -9.60 -4.18 -15.24
C THR A 157 -10.36 -2.88 -15.48
N GLN A 158 -9.66 -1.79 -15.80
CA GLN A 158 -10.25 -0.48 -16.06
C GLN A 158 -9.38 0.42 -16.95
N CYS A 159 -9.94 1.53 -17.42
CA CYS A 159 -9.16 2.67 -17.91
C CYS A 159 -8.64 3.52 -16.73
N PRO A 160 -7.55 4.31 -16.89
CA PRO A 160 -7.14 5.28 -15.89
C PRO A 160 -8.23 6.32 -15.61
N ILE A 161 -8.28 6.81 -14.37
CA ILE A 161 -9.07 7.97 -13.96
C ILE A 161 -8.36 9.23 -14.49
N PRO A 162 -8.96 10.02 -15.40
CA PRO A 162 -8.31 11.21 -15.95
C PRO A 162 -8.11 12.32 -14.91
N SER A 163 -7.23 13.29 -15.20
CA SER A 163 -7.10 14.50 -14.39
C SER A 163 -8.44 15.25 -14.32
N GLY A 164 -8.77 15.76 -13.14
CA GLY A 164 -10.04 16.44 -12.85
C GLY A 164 -11.26 15.51 -12.65
N GLN A 165 -11.13 14.22 -12.95
CA GLN A 165 -12.22 13.24 -12.83
C GLN A 165 -12.16 12.45 -11.52
N SER A 166 -13.14 11.57 -11.31
CA SER A 166 -13.24 10.77 -10.09
C SER A 166 -13.89 9.42 -10.33
N PHE A 167 -13.49 8.41 -9.56
CA PHE A 167 -14.06 7.07 -9.61
C PHE A 167 -14.21 6.49 -8.20
N THR A 168 -15.30 5.75 -7.97
CA THR A 168 -15.58 5.12 -6.68
C THR A 168 -15.43 3.60 -6.78
N TYR A 169 -14.37 3.09 -6.14
CA TYR A 169 -14.17 1.67 -5.94
C TYR A 169 -15.14 1.16 -4.86
N THR A 170 -15.70 -0.03 -5.01
CA THR A 170 -16.53 -0.67 -3.96
C THR A 170 -16.39 -2.18 -4.02
N PHE A 171 -15.76 -2.76 -3.01
CA PHE A 171 -15.42 -4.19 -2.91
C PHE A 171 -15.53 -4.65 -1.44
N GLN A 172 -15.58 -5.96 -1.21
CA GLN A 172 -15.74 -6.51 0.14
C GLN A 172 -14.39 -6.88 0.76
N ALA A 173 -14.23 -6.62 2.06
CA ALA A 173 -13.05 -6.96 2.85
C ALA A 173 -12.97 -8.47 3.13
N ASN A 174 -12.65 -9.27 2.11
CA ASN A 174 -12.82 -10.74 2.13
C ASN A 174 -11.72 -11.49 2.88
N GLN A 175 -10.55 -10.89 3.05
CA GLN A 175 -9.39 -11.45 3.76
C GLN A 175 -9.09 -10.66 5.03
N VAL A 176 -8.28 -11.23 5.94
CA VAL A 176 -7.96 -10.63 7.25
C VAL A 176 -6.46 -10.50 7.45
N GLY A 177 -5.98 -9.38 7.97
CA GLY A 177 -4.55 -9.14 8.19
C GLY A 177 -4.09 -7.76 7.74
N THR A 178 -2.87 -7.71 7.22
CA THR A 178 -2.18 -6.48 6.81
C THR A 178 -1.93 -6.49 5.31
N SER A 179 -2.31 -5.40 4.67
CA SER A 179 -1.90 -5.09 3.31
C SER A 179 -1.76 -3.58 3.13
N TRP A 180 -1.82 -3.14 1.87
CA TRP A 180 -1.64 -1.77 1.44
C TRP A 180 -2.47 -1.53 0.19
N TRP A 181 -2.74 -0.26 -0.10
CA TRP A 181 -3.23 0.21 -1.37
C TRP A 181 -2.13 1.03 -2.04
N HIS A 182 -2.12 1.06 -3.36
CA HIS A 182 -1.19 1.90 -4.12
C HIS A 182 -1.75 2.27 -5.48
N SER A 183 -1.22 3.35 -6.08
CA SER A 183 -1.44 3.58 -7.49
C SER A 183 -0.83 2.44 -8.31
N HIS A 184 -1.59 1.95 -9.30
CA HIS A 184 -1.15 0.96 -10.28
C HIS A 184 -0.99 1.57 -11.69
N TYR A 185 -1.03 2.92 -11.78
CA TYR A 185 -0.71 3.66 -13.00
C TYR A 185 0.80 3.91 -13.08
N SER A 186 1.49 3.26 -14.03
CA SER A 186 2.96 3.33 -14.16
C SER A 186 3.64 3.05 -12.80
N ALA A 187 4.77 3.69 -12.51
CA ALA A 187 5.45 3.66 -11.22
C ALA A 187 5.00 4.79 -10.26
N GLN A 188 3.77 5.32 -10.40
CA GLN A 188 3.28 6.47 -9.63
C GLN A 188 3.31 6.26 -8.10
N TYR A 189 3.24 5.01 -7.63
CA TYR A 189 3.39 4.70 -6.19
C TYR A 189 4.81 4.99 -5.66
N SER A 190 5.86 4.78 -6.45
CA SER A 190 7.24 5.23 -6.17
C SER A 190 7.33 6.77 -6.05
N GLY A 191 6.37 7.48 -6.65
CA GLY A 191 6.15 8.91 -6.47
C GLY A 191 5.61 9.30 -5.09
N GLY A 192 5.08 8.35 -4.29
CA GLY A 192 4.47 8.55 -2.98
C GLY A 192 3.00 8.07 -2.87
N ALA A 193 2.39 7.62 -3.97
CA ALA A 193 0.96 7.30 -4.05
C ALA A 193 0.64 5.89 -3.50
N ALA A 194 0.89 5.66 -2.22
CA ALA A 194 0.60 4.40 -1.53
C ALA A 194 0.29 4.62 -0.04
N GLY A 195 -0.45 3.69 0.58
CA GLY A 195 -0.74 3.73 2.01
C GLY A 195 -1.24 2.40 2.57
N PRO A 196 -1.31 2.23 3.90
CA PRO A 196 -1.64 0.95 4.51
C PRO A 196 -3.13 0.57 4.38
N MET A 197 -3.41 -0.73 4.47
CA MET A 197 -4.78 -1.28 4.52
C MET A 197 -4.84 -2.40 5.57
N ILE A 198 -5.59 -2.18 6.64
CA ILE A 198 -5.72 -3.10 7.76
C ILE A 198 -7.14 -3.68 7.78
N ILE A 199 -7.24 -5.01 7.70
CA ILE A 199 -8.53 -5.70 7.85
C ILE A 199 -8.50 -6.52 9.15
N TYR A 200 -9.25 -6.07 10.14
CA TYR A 200 -9.39 -6.71 11.44
C TYR A 200 -10.16 -8.03 11.33
N GLY A 201 -9.65 -9.05 12.00
CA GLY A 201 -10.24 -10.38 12.00
C GLY A 201 -9.82 -11.16 13.25
N PRO A 202 -10.21 -12.44 13.35
CA PRO A 202 -9.76 -13.32 14.41
C PRO A 202 -8.23 -13.36 14.54
N SER A 203 -7.73 -13.45 15.77
CA SER A 203 -6.31 -13.67 16.02
C SER A 203 -6.07 -15.09 16.56
N HIS A 204 -5.03 -15.75 16.07
CA HIS A 204 -4.54 -17.05 16.56
C HIS A 204 -3.53 -16.92 17.71
N VAL A 205 -3.01 -15.71 17.96
CA VAL A 205 -2.05 -15.41 19.04
C VAL A 205 -2.55 -14.27 19.95
N PRO A 206 -2.15 -14.26 21.24
CA PRO A 206 -2.38 -13.11 22.10
C PRO A 206 -1.42 -11.96 21.76
N TYR A 207 -1.93 -10.73 21.85
CA TYR A 207 -1.13 -9.51 21.88
C TYR A 207 -1.85 -8.47 22.76
N ASP A 208 -1.11 -7.58 23.41
CA ASP A 208 -1.68 -6.50 24.22
C ASP A 208 -2.03 -5.30 23.33
N ASN A 209 -1.01 -4.76 22.65
CA ASN A 209 -1.06 -3.51 21.91
C ASN A 209 -0.88 -3.76 20.41
N ASP A 210 -1.51 -2.96 19.55
CA ASP A 210 -1.21 -2.92 18.11
C ASP A 210 -0.52 -1.59 17.80
N VAL A 211 0.77 -1.63 17.44
CA VAL A 211 1.56 -0.42 17.08
C VAL A 211 1.13 0.13 15.72
N GLY A 212 0.46 -0.70 14.91
CA GLY A 212 0.02 -0.36 13.57
C GLY A 212 1.06 -0.63 12.46
N PRO A 213 0.86 -0.06 11.27
CA PRO A 213 1.72 -0.27 10.12
C PRO A 213 3.11 0.34 10.28
N MET A 214 4.13 -0.41 9.88
CA MET A 214 5.47 0.08 9.56
C MET A 214 5.70 -0.08 8.06
N PHE A 215 5.54 1.02 7.34
CA PHE A 215 5.70 1.16 5.91
C PHE A 215 7.18 1.38 5.59
N LEU A 216 7.80 0.42 4.94
CA LEU A 216 9.23 0.38 4.61
C LEU A 216 9.38 0.64 3.11
N THR A 217 10.15 1.67 2.73
CA THR A 217 10.25 2.09 1.33
C THR A 217 11.66 2.53 0.99
N ASP A 218 12.24 2.00 -0.08
CA ASP A 218 13.29 2.74 -0.78
C ASP A 218 12.77 4.13 -1.21
N TRP A 219 13.68 5.08 -1.37
CA TRP A 219 13.31 6.46 -1.67
C TRP A 219 14.24 7.07 -2.69
N TYR A 220 13.62 7.72 -3.67
CA TYR A 220 14.29 8.38 -4.78
C TYR A 220 14.01 9.88 -4.67
N HIS A 221 15.03 10.71 -4.89
CA HIS A 221 14.92 12.17 -4.93
C HIS A 221 14.50 12.66 -6.31
N ARG A 222 14.76 11.88 -7.36
CA ARG A 222 14.26 12.12 -8.72
C ARG A 222 12.75 11.80 -8.85
N PRO A 223 12.01 12.50 -9.73
CA PRO A 223 10.59 12.17 -10.02
C PRO A 223 10.42 10.75 -10.55
N TYR A 224 9.29 10.09 -10.23
CA TYR A 224 9.05 8.69 -10.60
C TYR A 224 9.15 8.44 -12.12
N LEU A 225 8.64 9.35 -12.96
CA LEU A 225 8.77 9.24 -14.42
C LEU A 225 10.24 9.23 -14.88
N LYS A 226 11.15 9.90 -14.18
CA LYS A 226 12.59 9.86 -14.49
C LYS A 226 13.27 8.56 -14.06
N ILE A 227 12.67 7.81 -13.12
CA ILE A 227 13.06 6.44 -12.80
C ILE A 227 12.65 5.54 -13.98
N VAL A 228 11.38 5.62 -14.40
CA VAL A 228 10.84 4.85 -15.53
C VAL A 228 11.60 5.14 -16.82
N GLU A 229 11.83 6.41 -17.17
CA GLU A 229 12.62 6.81 -18.33
C GLU A 229 14.02 6.19 -18.35
N GLN A 230 14.68 6.04 -17.19
CA GLN A 230 16.00 5.40 -17.10
C GLN A 230 15.91 3.89 -17.32
N VAL A 231 15.00 3.21 -16.61
CA VAL A 231 14.79 1.75 -16.70
C VAL A 231 14.41 1.33 -18.12
N MET A 232 13.64 2.17 -18.82
CA MET A 232 13.17 1.92 -20.17
C MET A 232 14.16 2.36 -21.27
N GLN A 233 15.37 2.84 -20.95
CA GLN A 233 16.39 3.09 -21.98
C GLN A 233 16.88 1.79 -22.65
N PRO A 234 17.39 1.86 -23.89
CA PRO A 234 18.15 0.77 -24.48
C PRO A 234 19.41 0.46 -23.65
N VAL A 235 19.70 -0.83 -23.42
CA VAL A 235 20.90 -1.28 -22.70
C VAL A 235 22.14 -1.02 -23.57
N PRO A 236 23.12 -0.23 -23.10
CA PRO A 236 24.35 0.01 -23.85
C PRO A 236 25.13 -1.29 -24.08
N ILE A 237 25.63 -1.49 -25.30
CA ILE A 237 26.49 -2.63 -25.62
C ILE A 237 27.96 -2.19 -25.55
N THR A 238 28.71 -2.79 -24.64
CA THR A 238 30.15 -2.54 -24.43
C THR A 238 30.99 -3.68 -25.01
N PRO A 239 32.32 -3.53 -25.16
CA PRO A 239 33.22 -4.63 -25.54
C PRO A 239 33.18 -5.85 -24.59
N THR A 240 32.66 -5.67 -23.36
CA THR A 240 32.48 -6.71 -22.34
C THR A 240 31.06 -7.28 -22.27
N GLY A 241 30.15 -6.83 -23.12
CA GLY A 241 28.73 -7.25 -23.15
C GLY A 241 27.75 -6.12 -22.82
N PRO A 242 26.45 -6.42 -22.61
CA PRO A 242 25.45 -5.43 -22.23
C PRO A 242 25.74 -4.84 -20.84
N ASP A 243 25.71 -3.52 -20.73
CA ASP A 243 25.89 -2.79 -19.47
C ASP A 243 24.54 -2.41 -18.85
N PHE A 244 24.05 -3.29 -17.98
CA PHE A 244 22.81 -3.05 -17.23
C PHE A 244 22.94 -1.93 -16.19
N SER A 245 24.16 -1.55 -15.76
CA SER A 245 24.33 -0.52 -14.71
C SER A 245 23.84 0.86 -15.15
N ALA A 246 23.85 1.13 -16.46
CA ALA A 246 23.34 2.37 -17.04
C ALA A 246 21.81 2.54 -16.86
N ILE A 247 21.03 1.45 -16.86
CA ILE A 247 19.57 1.49 -16.79
C ILE A 247 19.01 1.30 -15.37
N ILE A 248 19.85 0.90 -14.41
CA ILE A 248 19.45 0.63 -13.02
C ILE A 248 19.42 1.95 -12.22
N PRO A 249 18.25 2.35 -11.67
CA PRO A 249 18.14 3.52 -10.81
C PRO A 249 18.55 3.16 -9.38
N LEU A 250 19.59 3.80 -8.86
CA LEU A 250 19.94 3.69 -7.44
C LEU A 250 18.95 4.52 -6.61
N SER A 251 18.44 3.97 -5.51
CA SER A 251 17.73 4.74 -4.49
C SER A 251 18.67 5.69 -3.76
N ASP A 252 18.17 6.89 -3.46
CA ASP A 252 18.91 7.95 -2.78
C ASP A 252 18.85 7.78 -1.25
N ASN A 253 17.79 7.13 -0.74
CA ASN A 253 17.59 6.86 0.69
C ASN A 253 16.70 5.61 0.90
N ASN A 254 16.50 5.23 2.17
CA ASN A 254 15.48 4.28 2.63
C ASN A 254 14.65 4.96 3.74
N MET A 255 13.40 4.56 3.96
CA MET A 255 12.50 5.19 4.95
C MET A 255 11.68 4.17 5.75
N ILE A 256 11.29 4.58 6.96
CA ILE A 256 10.28 3.93 7.80
C ILE A 256 9.17 4.95 8.07
N ASN A 257 7.91 4.58 7.81
CA ASN A 257 6.73 5.46 7.92
C ASN A 257 6.95 6.85 7.29
N GLY A 258 7.53 6.88 6.08
CA GLY A 258 7.73 8.12 5.33
C GLY A 258 8.77 9.08 5.93
N GLN A 259 9.67 8.60 6.79
CA GLN A 259 10.70 9.41 7.44
C GLN A 259 12.05 8.70 7.49
N ASN A 260 13.11 9.48 7.33
CA ASN A 260 14.50 9.16 7.68
C ASN A 260 15.32 10.48 7.68
N ASN A 261 16.59 10.43 8.06
CA ASN A 261 17.50 11.55 7.80
C ASN A 261 18.27 11.34 6.49
N PHE A 262 18.47 12.42 5.72
CA PHE A 262 19.40 12.46 4.61
C PHE A 262 20.59 13.41 4.88
N ASP A 263 21.75 13.11 4.28
CA ASP A 263 22.94 13.96 4.33
C ASP A 263 22.88 15.02 3.23
N CYS A 264 22.41 16.22 3.59
CA CYS A 264 22.29 17.34 2.66
C CYS A 264 23.61 17.79 2.02
N SER A 265 24.79 17.39 2.52
CA SER A 265 26.06 17.69 1.86
C SER A 265 26.23 16.97 0.52
N LYS A 266 25.45 15.90 0.28
CA LYS A 266 25.39 15.19 -1.00
C LYS A 266 24.57 15.93 -2.08
N ILE A 267 23.80 16.96 -1.72
CA ILE A 267 22.99 17.73 -2.68
C ILE A 267 23.86 18.81 -3.33
N THR A 268 24.17 18.64 -4.62
CA THR A 268 25.07 19.53 -5.37
C THR A 268 24.38 20.40 -6.42
N ASP A 269 23.09 20.17 -6.69
CA ASP A 269 22.31 20.82 -7.74
C ASP A 269 21.52 22.06 -7.26
N GLY A 270 21.57 22.37 -5.96
CA GLY A 270 20.84 23.46 -5.33
C GLY A 270 19.42 23.11 -4.87
N THR A 271 19.02 21.84 -4.94
CA THR A 271 17.73 21.37 -4.41
C THR A 271 17.62 21.71 -2.91
N PRO A 272 16.51 22.31 -2.43
CA PRO A 272 16.34 22.63 -1.02
C PRO A 272 16.42 21.39 -0.14
N CYS A 273 17.36 21.35 0.80
CA CYS A 273 17.55 20.25 1.73
C CYS A 273 17.64 20.75 3.18
N LYS A 274 16.91 20.10 4.09
CA LYS A 274 16.94 20.36 5.53
C LYS A 274 17.51 19.14 6.26
N SER A 275 18.72 19.27 6.79
CA SER A 275 19.33 18.23 7.65
C SER A 275 18.49 17.99 8.90
N ASN A 276 18.57 16.78 9.45
CA ASN A 276 17.81 16.35 10.64
C ASN A 276 16.29 16.46 10.42
N ALA A 277 15.79 15.85 9.34
CA ALA A 277 14.36 15.77 9.04
C ALA A 277 13.57 15.00 10.10
N GLY A 278 14.19 14.00 10.72
CA GLY A 278 13.62 13.19 11.79
C GLY A 278 13.65 11.70 11.50
N VAL A 279 13.24 10.92 12.49
CA VAL A 279 13.03 9.47 12.40
C VAL A 279 11.73 9.14 13.14
N PRO A 280 10.95 8.14 12.72
CA PRO A 280 9.71 7.78 13.39
C PRO A 280 10.00 7.19 14.77
N THR A 281 9.11 7.46 15.73
CA THR A 281 9.22 6.94 17.11
C THR A 281 8.00 6.10 17.47
N PHE A 282 8.23 4.98 18.15
CA PHE A 282 7.22 3.96 18.46
C PHE A 282 7.26 3.65 19.96
N ARG A 283 6.14 3.88 20.65
CA ARG A 283 6.07 3.67 22.10
C ARG A 283 5.77 2.20 22.43
N PHE A 284 6.70 1.55 23.13
CA PHE A 284 6.51 0.21 23.67
C PHE A 284 6.07 0.28 25.14
N SER A 285 5.30 -0.72 25.57
CA SER A 285 4.93 -0.88 26.99
C SER A 285 5.77 -1.99 27.63
N PRO A 286 6.36 -1.79 28.83
CA PRO A 286 7.20 -2.80 29.48
C PRO A 286 6.46 -4.13 29.69
N GLY A 287 7.10 -5.24 29.37
CA GLY A 287 6.55 -6.60 29.51
C GLY A 287 5.39 -6.98 28.56
N LYS A 288 4.87 -6.04 27.76
CA LYS A 288 3.66 -6.18 26.95
C LYS A 288 3.94 -6.64 25.52
N LEU A 289 3.06 -7.45 24.96
CA LEU A 289 3.13 -7.94 23.59
C LEU A 289 2.65 -6.85 22.60
N GLN A 290 3.58 -6.32 21.81
CA GLN A 290 3.31 -5.33 20.76
C GLN A 290 3.15 -6.05 19.42
N ARG A 291 2.02 -5.87 18.71
CA ARG A 291 1.89 -6.26 17.30
C ARG A 291 2.41 -5.14 16.41
N ILE A 292 3.26 -5.47 15.46
CA ILE A 292 3.79 -4.58 14.42
C ILE A 292 3.46 -5.19 13.07
N ARG A 293 3.11 -4.33 12.11
CA ARG A 293 2.60 -4.75 10.79
C ARG A 293 3.54 -4.23 9.71
N LEU A 294 4.55 -5.02 9.39
CA LEU A 294 5.58 -4.64 8.42
C LEU A 294 5.00 -4.70 7.00
N ILE A 295 5.28 -3.69 6.20
CA ILE A 295 4.88 -3.61 4.79
C ILE A 295 6.11 -3.13 4.01
N ASN A 296 6.64 -3.93 3.08
CA ASN A 296 7.59 -3.41 2.10
C ASN A 296 6.81 -2.85 0.90
N ALA A 297 6.79 -1.52 0.81
CA ALA A 297 6.18 -0.75 -0.27
C ALA A 297 7.22 0.05 -1.06
N GLY A 298 8.49 -0.38 -1.02
CA GLY A 298 9.54 0.10 -1.92
C GLY A 298 9.26 -0.26 -3.38
N SER A 299 10.11 0.25 -4.26
CA SER A 299 10.01 0.12 -5.71
C SER A 299 10.85 -1.06 -6.24
N GLU A 300 11.95 -1.36 -5.56
CA GLU A 300 12.94 -2.38 -5.92
C GLU A 300 13.51 -3.09 -4.68
N GLY A 301 13.72 -2.33 -3.60
CA GLY A 301 14.52 -2.73 -2.45
C GLY A 301 13.94 -3.86 -1.60
N VAL A 302 14.73 -4.92 -1.37
CA VAL A 302 14.47 -5.95 -0.36
C VAL A 302 14.85 -5.42 1.02
N GLN A 303 13.89 -5.40 1.94
CA GLN A 303 14.05 -4.82 3.28
C GLN A 303 14.47 -5.88 4.29
N LYS A 304 15.51 -5.59 5.08
CA LYS A 304 15.92 -6.33 6.28
C LYS A 304 15.50 -5.53 7.51
N PHE A 305 14.36 -5.89 8.09
CA PHE A 305 13.81 -5.21 9.27
C PHE A 305 14.30 -5.84 10.57
N SER A 306 14.69 -5.03 11.56
CA SER A 306 15.02 -5.49 12.92
C SER A 306 14.80 -4.43 13.99
N ILE A 307 14.76 -4.86 15.26
CA ILE A 307 14.74 -3.98 16.43
C ILE A 307 15.84 -4.42 17.40
N ASP A 308 16.76 -3.53 17.73
CA ASP A 308 17.92 -3.84 18.56
C ASP A 308 17.50 -4.39 19.93
N GLY A 309 18.12 -5.50 20.35
CA GLY A 309 17.85 -6.12 21.66
C GLY A 309 16.46 -6.76 21.80
N HIS A 310 15.68 -6.86 20.72
CA HIS A 310 14.37 -7.50 20.72
C HIS A 310 14.33 -8.63 19.69
N ASP A 311 13.80 -9.79 20.10
CA ASP A 311 13.41 -10.86 19.18
C ASP A 311 11.97 -10.60 18.69
N MET A 312 11.68 -11.00 17.45
CA MET A 312 10.39 -10.82 16.79
C MET A 312 9.76 -12.18 16.51
N THR A 313 8.50 -12.38 16.90
CA THR A 313 7.75 -13.60 16.57
C THR A 313 6.84 -13.31 15.39
N VAL A 314 7.14 -13.89 14.22
CA VAL A 314 6.31 -13.76 13.01
C VAL A 314 5.02 -14.54 13.20
N ILE A 315 3.89 -13.96 12.81
CA ILE A 315 2.53 -14.53 13.00
C ILE A 315 1.65 -14.49 11.75
N ALA A 316 1.97 -13.65 10.77
CA ALA A 316 1.34 -13.71 9.45
C ALA A 316 2.32 -13.23 8.38
N ASN A 317 2.23 -13.83 7.21
CA ASN A 317 2.80 -13.31 5.98
C ASN A 317 1.66 -12.98 5.03
N ASP A 318 1.66 -11.77 4.50
CA ASP A 318 0.56 -11.22 3.70
C ASP A 318 -0.79 -11.32 4.44
N PHE A 319 -1.86 -11.75 3.77
CA PHE A 319 -3.16 -12.05 4.40
C PHE A 319 -3.22 -13.46 5.04
N THR A 320 -2.09 -14.18 5.13
CA THR A 320 -2.04 -15.56 5.63
C THR A 320 -1.46 -15.60 7.04
N GLN A 321 -2.30 -15.90 8.02
CA GLN A 321 -1.86 -16.24 9.38
C GLN A 321 -1.07 -17.55 9.35
N ILE A 322 0.05 -17.63 10.08
CA ILE A 322 0.97 -18.77 10.06
C ILE A 322 1.20 -19.37 11.45
N VAL A 323 1.78 -20.57 11.52
CA VAL A 323 2.35 -21.12 12.74
C VAL A 323 3.50 -20.22 13.20
N PRO A 324 3.47 -19.64 14.41
CA PRO A 324 4.45 -18.63 14.79
C PRO A 324 5.89 -19.16 14.91
N TYR A 325 6.85 -18.39 14.40
CA TYR A 325 8.29 -18.62 14.61
C TYR A 325 9.01 -17.34 15.04
N THR A 326 10.13 -17.48 15.73
CA THR A 326 10.92 -16.33 16.24
C THR A 326 12.16 -16.09 15.38
N THR A 327 12.40 -14.83 15.01
CA THR A 327 13.58 -14.36 14.29
C THR A 327 14.09 -13.02 14.88
N LYS A 328 15.29 -12.62 14.48
CA LYS A 328 15.92 -11.33 14.83
C LYS A 328 15.88 -10.31 13.70
N ILE A 329 15.72 -10.80 12.47
CA ILE A 329 15.64 -10.04 11.24
C ILE A 329 14.49 -10.64 10.43
N VAL A 330 13.59 -9.79 9.94
CA VAL A 330 12.57 -10.18 8.97
C VAL A 330 13.03 -9.69 7.60
N THR A 331 13.00 -10.59 6.60
CA THR A 331 13.23 -10.22 5.21
C THR A 331 11.90 -9.99 4.52
N LEU A 332 11.72 -8.84 3.87
CA LEU A 332 10.54 -8.55 3.04
C LEU A 332 10.97 -8.16 1.62
N GLY A 333 10.59 -8.95 0.62
CA GLY A 333 10.58 -8.52 -0.78
C GLY A 333 9.50 -7.46 -1.04
N VAL A 334 9.61 -6.74 -2.15
CA VAL A 334 8.63 -5.69 -2.53
C VAL A 334 7.21 -6.25 -2.57
N GLY A 335 6.27 -5.54 -1.95
CA GLY A 335 4.86 -5.92 -1.84
C GLY A 335 4.52 -6.88 -0.69
N GLN A 336 5.49 -7.56 -0.08
CA GLN A 336 5.24 -8.46 1.04
C GLN A 336 4.87 -7.72 2.32
N ARG A 337 4.05 -8.38 3.16
CA ARG A 337 3.73 -7.94 4.51
C ARG A 337 4.07 -9.02 5.52
N THR A 338 4.51 -8.60 6.69
CA THR A 338 4.79 -9.51 7.80
C THR A 338 4.29 -8.92 9.10
N ASP A 339 3.36 -9.62 9.75
CA ASP A 339 2.94 -9.26 11.10
C ASP A 339 3.84 -9.96 12.11
N VAL A 340 4.39 -9.17 13.05
CA VAL A 340 5.24 -9.67 14.13
C VAL A 340 4.69 -9.28 15.50
N ILE A 341 4.89 -10.16 16.48
CA ILE A 341 4.73 -9.86 17.90
C ILE A 341 6.11 -9.64 18.52
N VAL A 342 6.30 -8.48 19.14
CA VAL A 342 7.51 -8.12 19.89
C VAL A 342 7.15 -8.01 21.35
N LYS A 343 7.84 -8.78 22.20
CA LYS A 343 7.63 -8.70 23.65
C LYS A 343 8.45 -7.55 24.22
N GLY A 344 7.76 -6.56 24.78
CA GLY A 344 8.41 -5.46 25.50
C GLY A 344 9.26 -5.98 26.66
N LEU A 345 10.46 -5.41 26.83
CA LEU A 345 11.37 -5.72 27.92
C LEU A 345 10.68 -5.44 29.26
N ALA A 346 10.79 -6.38 30.20
CA ALA A 346 10.01 -6.36 31.45
C ALA A 346 10.22 -5.08 32.28
N ASN A 347 11.47 -4.58 32.31
CA ASN A 347 11.88 -3.34 32.96
C ASN A 347 12.40 -2.31 31.92
N GLY A 348 11.83 -2.31 30.71
CA GLY A 348 12.24 -1.40 29.65
C GLY A 348 12.02 0.07 30.03
N THR A 349 13.07 0.87 29.98
CA THR A 349 13.02 2.32 30.23
C THR A 349 13.61 3.13 29.07
N GLY A 350 14.68 2.63 28.45
CA GLY A 350 15.43 3.33 27.41
C GLY A 350 14.79 3.33 26.02
N ALA A 351 15.60 3.69 25.04
CA ALA A 351 15.27 3.75 23.62
C ALA A 351 16.22 2.85 22.81
N TYR A 352 15.69 2.25 21.74
CA TYR A 352 16.33 1.21 20.93
C TYR A 352 16.14 1.54 19.45
N TRP A 353 17.17 1.30 18.63
CA TRP A 353 17.02 1.46 17.18
C TRP A 353 16.05 0.41 16.61
N VAL A 354 15.05 0.90 15.90
CA VAL A 354 14.33 0.17 14.85
C VAL A 354 15.12 0.40 13.56
N ARG A 355 15.37 -0.65 12.80
CA ARG A 355 16.22 -0.61 11.59
C ARG A 355 15.47 -1.22 10.42
N SER A 356 15.60 -0.60 9.26
CA SER A 356 15.33 -1.23 7.98
C SER A 356 16.53 -0.99 7.07
N THR A 357 17.19 -2.06 6.64
CA THR A 357 18.36 -1.96 5.75
C THR A 357 18.03 -2.62 4.42
N LEU A 358 18.26 -1.92 3.31
CA LEU A 358 18.18 -2.50 1.98
C LEU A 358 19.27 -3.56 1.83
N SER A 359 18.88 -4.73 1.36
CA SER A 359 19.76 -5.88 1.20
C SER A 359 20.84 -5.66 0.13
N SER A 360 21.91 -6.46 0.15
CA SER A 360 23.04 -6.33 -0.78
C SER A 360 22.75 -6.72 -2.23
N CYS A 361 21.54 -7.20 -2.54
CA CYS A 361 21.05 -7.36 -3.90
C CYS A 361 20.03 -6.30 -4.34
N SER A 362 19.93 -5.20 -3.60
CA SER A 362 19.15 -4.01 -3.97
C SER A 362 20.05 -2.83 -4.29
N PHE A 363 19.53 -1.89 -5.07
CA PHE A 363 20.33 -0.83 -5.69
C PHE A 363 20.14 0.51 -4.98
N THR A 364 21.16 0.95 -4.22
CA THR A 364 21.05 2.12 -3.34
C THR A 364 22.37 2.84 -3.09
N THR A 365 22.28 4.13 -2.79
CA THR A 365 23.39 4.97 -2.27
C THR A 365 23.31 5.19 -0.76
N GLN A 366 22.16 4.89 -0.13
CA GLN A 366 21.93 4.86 1.32
C GLN A 366 20.80 3.86 1.62
N GLY A 367 21.17 2.63 1.96
CA GLY A 367 20.20 1.57 2.25
C GLY A 367 19.59 1.62 3.65
N ASN A 368 20.07 2.47 4.56
CA ASN A 368 19.70 2.40 5.97
C ASN A 368 18.62 3.41 6.36
N ALA A 369 17.49 2.90 6.85
CA ALA A 369 16.47 3.65 7.56
C ALA A 369 16.51 3.34 9.06
N LEU A 370 16.31 4.37 9.88
CA LEU A 370 16.25 4.26 11.33
C LEU A 370 14.91 4.78 11.87
N GLY A 371 14.43 4.15 12.93
CA GLY A 371 13.35 4.59 13.81
C GLY A 371 13.71 4.31 15.26
N ILE A 372 12.89 4.75 16.22
CA ILE A 372 13.19 4.58 17.65
C ILE A 372 12.04 3.88 18.36
N ALA A 373 12.28 2.69 18.91
CA ALA A 373 11.37 2.04 19.86
C ALA A 373 11.73 2.52 21.27
N TYR A 374 10.80 3.14 21.99
CA TYR A 374 11.05 3.76 23.30
C TYR A 374 10.01 3.34 24.35
N TYR A 375 10.41 3.26 25.61
CA TYR A 375 9.52 2.89 26.72
C TYR A 375 9.05 4.10 27.52
N LEU A 376 9.98 4.95 27.95
CA LEU A 376 9.73 6.23 28.61
C LEU A 376 10.09 7.39 27.67
N HIS A 377 9.36 8.50 27.75
CA HIS A 377 9.45 9.57 26.75
C HIS A 377 10.76 10.38 26.86
N ASP A 378 11.31 10.51 28.06
CA ASP A 378 12.64 11.07 28.35
C ASP A 378 13.79 10.27 27.69
N ALA A 379 13.57 9.00 27.36
CA ALA A 379 14.54 8.22 26.58
C ALA A 379 14.72 8.72 25.13
N LEU A 380 13.88 9.65 24.64
CA LEU A 380 14.04 10.30 23.35
C LEU A 380 14.99 11.52 23.38
N ASP A 381 15.38 12.00 24.57
CA ASP A 381 16.27 13.17 24.73
C ASP A 381 17.69 12.93 24.16
N THR A 382 18.07 11.65 23.97
CA THR A 382 19.34 11.25 23.38
C THR A 382 19.15 10.11 22.36
N PRO A 383 19.85 10.12 21.21
CA PRO A 383 19.80 9.01 20.26
C PRO A 383 20.21 7.66 20.89
N PRO A 384 19.53 6.54 20.56
CA PRO A 384 19.94 5.22 21.03
C PRO A 384 21.39 4.89 20.68
N THR A 385 22.07 4.16 21.57
CA THR A 385 23.44 3.65 21.38
C THR A 385 23.46 2.13 21.19
N THR A 386 22.30 1.55 20.85
CA THR A 386 22.10 0.10 20.75
C THR A 386 22.79 -0.51 19.54
N THR A 387 23.14 -1.80 19.65
CA THR A 387 23.86 -2.55 18.61
C THR A 387 22.89 -3.32 17.73
N ALA A 388 23.06 -3.21 16.41
CA ALA A 388 22.35 -4.00 15.42
C ALA A 388 22.53 -5.51 15.65
N TRP A 389 21.50 -6.29 15.35
CA TRP A 389 21.67 -7.73 15.21
C TRP A 389 22.61 -8.04 14.02
N PRO A 390 23.49 -9.05 14.13
CA PRO A 390 24.31 -9.48 13.00
C PRO A 390 23.41 -10.12 11.94
N ASP A 391 23.45 -9.60 10.71
CA ASP A 391 22.77 -10.22 9.58
C ASP A 391 23.61 -11.35 8.99
N ASN A 392 23.06 -12.55 9.02
CA ASN A 392 23.59 -13.76 8.39
C ASN A 392 22.55 -14.44 7.49
N THR A 393 21.50 -13.71 7.11
CA THR A 393 20.45 -14.19 6.21
C THR A 393 20.92 -14.12 4.75
N ASP A 394 20.29 -14.91 3.87
CA ASP A 394 20.51 -14.77 2.44
C ASP A 394 20.04 -13.38 1.97
N PRO A 395 20.78 -12.67 1.11
CA PRO A 395 20.40 -11.32 0.72
C PRO A 395 19.07 -11.22 -0.02
N CYS A 396 18.66 -12.23 -0.79
CA CYS A 396 17.50 -12.14 -1.69
C CYS A 396 16.42 -13.20 -1.43
N ALA A 397 16.73 -14.25 -0.66
CA ALA A 397 15.75 -15.27 -0.35
C ALA A 397 14.68 -14.77 0.65
N ASN A 398 13.45 -15.24 0.44
CA ASN A 398 12.39 -15.18 1.44
C ASN A 398 12.72 -16.10 2.62
N ASP A 399 11.99 -15.91 3.73
CA ASP A 399 12.04 -16.82 4.86
C ASP A 399 11.74 -18.28 4.44
N PRO A 400 12.41 -19.30 5.05
CA PRO A 400 12.29 -20.68 4.60
C PRO A 400 10.84 -21.19 4.58
N LEU A 401 10.45 -21.88 3.51
CA LEU A 401 9.11 -22.46 3.35
C LEU A 401 8.69 -23.39 4.50
N ALA A 402 9.65 -24.06 5.14
CA ALA A 402 9.41 -24.90 6.31
C ALA A 402 9.00 -24.13 7.58
N SER A 403 9.27 -22.81 7.64
CA SER A 403 8.89 -21.91 8.73
C SER A 403 7.56 -21.21 8.46
N THR A 404 7.20 -20.99 7.20
CA THR A 404 6.04 -20.16 6.79
C THR A 404 4.74 -20.96 6.61
N VAL A 405 4.51 -21.93 7.50
CA VAL A 405 3.36 -22.86 7.45
C VAL A 405 2.05 -22.13 7.81
N PRO A 406 1.01 -22.12 6.95
CA PRO A 406 -0.28 -21.50 7.27
C PRO A 406 -0.92 -22.09 8.54
N TRP A 407 -1.47 -21.21 9.40
CA TRP A 407 -2.14 -21.58 10.65
C TRP A 407 -3.41 -22.41 10.39
N PHE A 408 -4.20 -21.98 9.39
CA PHE A 408 -5.32 -22.75 8.86
C PHE A 408 -4.85 -23.49 7.60
N PRO A 409 -4.62 -24.82 7.65
CA PRO A 409 -4.12 -25.56 6.51
C PRO A 409 -5.22 -25.76 5.47
N ILE A 410 -4.97 -25.30 4.24
CA ILE A 410 -5.81 -25.58 3.07
C ILE A 410 -5.08 -26.61 2.22
N THR A 411 -5.63 -27.82 2.10
CA THR A 411 -5.06 -28.87 1.24
C THR A 411 -5.42 -28.56 -0.23
N PRO A 412 -4.45 -28.40 -1.15
CA PRO A 412 -4.74 -28.24 -2.56
C PRO A 412 -5.48 -29.45 -3.15
N ALA A 413 -6.22 -29.25 -4.23
CA ALA A 413 -6.86 -30.35 -4.95
C ALA A 413 -5.80 -31.36 -5.46
N ALA A 414 -5.97 -32.64 -5.15
CA ALA A 414 -5.03 -33.70 -5.54
C ALA A 414 -4.87 -33.85 -7.07
N SER A 415 -5.87 -33.43 -7.83
CA SER A 415 -5.78 -33.14 -9.26
C SER A 415 -6.39 -31.74 -9.48
N PRO A 416 -5.60 -30.72 -9.83
CA PRO A 416 -6.16 -29.42 -10.19
C PRO A 416 -6.96 -29.52 -11.49
N ALA A 417 -8.01 -28.69 -11.64
CA ALA A 417 -8.83 -28.67 -12.85
C ALA A 417 -8.08 -28.12 -14.07
N THR A 418 -7.15 -27.20 -13.83
CA THR A 418 -6.29 -26.57 -14.84
C THR A 418 -4.85 -26.55 -14.30
N THR A 419 -3.86 -26.75 -15.16
CA THR A 419 -2.44 -26.51 -14.83
C THR A 419 -1.83 -25.74 -15.99
N ALA A 420 -1.24 -24.59 -15.68
CA ALA A 420 -0.52 -23.76 -16.63
C ALA A 420 0.93 -23.62 -16.16
N ASN A 421 1.87 -23.90 -17.07
CA ASN A 421 3.28 -23.58 -16.85
C ASN A 421 3.55 -22.22 -17.48
N ILE A 422 4.15 -21.31 -16.71
CA ILE A 422 4.54 -19.97 -17.17
C ILE A 422 6.05 -19.88 -17.03
N GLU A 423 6.75 -19.86 -18.16
CA GLU A 423 8.18 -19.62 -18.22
C GLU A 423 8.44 -18.12 -18.06
N ILE A 424 9.08 -17.74 -16.97
CA ILE A 424 9.54 -16.36 -16.74
C ILE A 424 10.96 -16.24 -17.31
N GLY A 425 11.11 -15.43 -18.35
CA GLY A 425 12.38 -15.13 -18.99
C GLY A 425 12.65 -13.64 -19.04
N ALA A 426 13.86 -13.27 -19.46
CA ALA A 426 14.22 -11.89 -19.77
C ALA A 426 15.15 -11.83 -20.99
N THR A 427 15.06 -10.77 -21.77
CA THR A 427 15.84 -10.59 -23.00
C THR A 427 16.07 -9.11 -23.28
N ILE A 428 17.01 -8.82 -24.19
CA ILE A 428 17.10 -7.51 -24.84
C ILE A 428 16.31 -7.62 -26.16
N ASN A 429 15.33 -6.74 -26.35
CA ASN A 429 14.48 -6.76 -27.54
C ASN A 429 15.16 -6.13 -28.77
N ALA A 430 14.47 -6.10 -29.92
CA ALA A 430 15.01 -5.55 -31.17
C ALA A 430 15.30 -4.04 -31.13
N THR A 431 14.71 -3.28 -30.19
CA THR A 431 14.99 -1.85 -29.96
C THR A 431 16.08 -1.62 -28.91
N GLY A 432 16.68 -2.69 -28.37
CA GLY A 432 17.77 -2.64 -27.39
C GLY A 432 17.31 -2.53 -25.95
N ASN A 433 16.01 -2.51 -25.66
CA ASN A 433 15.48 -2.40 -24.30
C ASN A 433 15.50 -3.76 -23.59
N PHE A 434 15.83 -3.76 -22.31
CA PHE A 434 15.63 -4.93 -21.45
C PHE A 434 14.14 -5.14 -21.21
N VAL A 435 13.65 -6.35 -21.51
CA VAL A 435 12.25 -6.74 -21.29
C VAL A 435 12.18 -8.10 -20.63
N TRP A 436 11.27 -8.23 -19.68
CA TRP A 436 10.84 -9.52 -19.17
C TRP A 436 9.78 -10.13 -20.08
N THR A 437 9.70 -11.46 -20.06
CA THR A 437 8.80 -12.27 -20.88
C THR A 437 8.14 -13.36 -20.05
N MET A 438 6.86 -13.62 -20.33
CA MET A 438 6.07 -14.75 -19.85
C MET A 438 5.78 -15.63 -21.07
N ASN A 439 6.25 -16.88 -21.07
CA ASN A 439 6.20 -17.78 -22.24
C ASN A 439 6.77 -17.15 -23.53
N GLY A 440 7.88 -16.41 -23.41
CA GLY A 440 8.54 -15.72 -24.53
C GLY A 440 7.86 -14.41 -24.99
N SER A 441 6.67 -14.08 -24.49
CA SER A 441 5.94 -12.83 -24.78
C SER A 441 6.04 -11.84 -23.63
N ALA A 442 6.29 -10.58 -23.92
CA ALA A 442 6.31 -9.51 -22.92
C ALA A 442 4.89 -8.91 -22.76
N PHE A 443 4.53 -8.29 -21.63
CA PHE A 443 3.15 -7.79 -21.33
C PHE A 443 2.56 -6.59 -22.12
N ARG A 444 2.65 -5.32 -21.70
CA ARG A 444 2.00 -4.08 -22.20
C ARG A 444 0.47 -4.09 -22.36
N ALA A 445 -0.19 -3.06 -21.85
CA ALA A 445 -1.65 -2.94 -21.78
C ALA A 445 -2.20 -1.70 -22.51
N ASN A 446 -3.22 -1.85 -23.34
CA ASN A 446 -3.90 -0.70 -23.96
C ASN A 446 -4.79 0.02 -22.93
N TYR A 447 -4.42 1.22 -22.50
CA TYR A 447 -5.20 1.96 -21.48
C TYR A 447 -6.59 2.43 -21.97
N ASN A 448 -6.80 2.51 -23.30
CA ASN A 448 -8.12 2.80 -23.88
C ASN A 448 -8.99 1.54 -24.04
N ASN A 449 -8.41 0.34 -24.00
CA ASN A 449 -9.09 -0.93 -24.24
C ASN A 449 -8.76 -1.97 -23.17
N PRO A 450 -9.31 -1.87 -21.95
CA PRO A 450 -9.03 -2.80 -20.87
C PRO A 450 -9.41 -4.24 -21.21
N THR A 451 -8.50 -5.17 -20.94
CA THR A 451 -8.65 -6.60 -21.28
C THR A 451 -9.97 -7.20 -20.75
N LEU A 452 -10.41 -6.82 -19.55
CA LEU A 452 -11.68 -7.25 -18.95
C LEU A 452 -12.92 -6.74 -19.71
N LEU A 453 -12.85 -5.52 -20.25
CA LEU A 453 -13.93 -4.94 -21.07
C LEU A 453 -13.97 -5.58 -22.48
N LEU A 454 -12.81 -5.88 -23.06
CA LEU A 454 -12.72 -6.64 -24.31
C LEU A 454 -13.28 -8.07 -24.13
N ALA A 455 -12.94 -8.74 -23.03
CA ALA A 455 -13.48 -10.05 -22.68
C ALA A 455 -15.00 -10.04 -22.46
N LYS A 456 -15.50 -9.03 -21.75
CA LYS A 456 -16.95 -8.81 -21.56
C LYS A 456 -17.69 -8.60 -22.89
N ALA A 457 -17.00 -8.09 -23.91
CA ALA A 457 -17.51 -7.85 -25.25
C ALA A 457 -17.24 -8.99 -26.26
N ASP A 458 -16.61 -10.10 -25.84
CA ASP A 458 -16.20 -11.23 -26.70
C ASP A 458 -15.27 -10.82 -27.86
N ILE A 459 -14.36 -9.86 -27.60
CA ILE A 459 -13.39 -9.33 -28.56
C ILE A 459 -12.00 -9.88 -28.22
N ALA A 460 -11.29 -10.46 -29.20
CA ALA A 460 -9.92 -10.95 -29.01
C ALA A 460 -8.92 -9.82 -28.71
N TRP A 461 -8.07 -10.00 -27.70
CA TRP A 461 -7.02 -9.06 -27.26
C TRP A 461 -5.61 -9.56 -27.58
N HIS A 462 -4.66 -8.63 -27.73
CA HIS A 462 -3.23 -8.88 -27.85
C HIS A 462 -2.45 -8.04 -26.84
N VAL A 463 -1.26 -8.51 -26.45
CA VAL A 463 -0.39 -7.91 -25.42
C VAL A 463 1.07 -7.91 -25.94
N SER A 464 1.85 -6.83 -25.70
CA SER A 464 3.30 -6.76 -26.03
C SER A 464 4.22 -5.79 -25.19
N GLY A 465 4.77 -6.19 -24.03
CA GLY A 465 5.87 -5.51 -23.25
C GLY A 465 5.84 -5.43 -21.69
N GLY A 466 6.57 -6.25 -20.91
CA GLY A 466 6.69 -6.16 -19.42
C GLY A 466 6.67 -7.48 -18.63
N LEU A 467 7.10 -7.48 -17.35
CA LEU A 467 7.08 -8.64 -16.42
C LEU A 467 5.68 -8.85 -15.83
N TYR A 468 4.75 -9.34 -16.64
CA TYR A 468 3.37 -9.45 -16.18
C TYR A 468 2.62 -10.49 -17.02
N VAL A 469 1.62 -11.12 -16.42
CA VAL A 469 0.73 -12.09 -17.08
C VAL A 469 -0.71 -11.80 -16.67
N ASN A 470 -1.60 -11.70 -17.66
CA ASN A 470 -3.03 -11.72 -17.44
C ASN A 470 -3.51 -13.17 -17.44
N ILE A 471 -4.12 -13.61 -16.34
CA ILE A 471 -4.80 -14.91 -16.27
C ILE A 471 -6.30 -14.63 -16.36
N MET A 472 -6.91 -15.01 -17.49
CA MET A 472 -8.36 -14.95 -17.63
C MET A 472 -8.99 -16.22 -17.07
N GLU A 473 -9.33 -16.19 -15.78
CA GLU A 473 -10.07 -17.27 -15.15
C GLU A 473 -11.56 -17.19 -15.53
N ARG A 474 -12.11 -18.31 -16.02
CA ARG A 474 -13.55 -18.49 -16.31
C ARG A 474 -14.15 -17.40 -17.24
N PRO A 475 -13.67 -17.28 -18.51
CA PRO A 475 -14.16 -16.28 -19.46
C PRO A 475 -15.68 -16.34 -19.70
N ASP A 476 -16.26 -17.54 -19.72
CA ASP A 476 -17.72 -17.76 -19.88
C ASP A 476 -18.55 -17.14 -18.75
N ASP A 477 -17.97 -16.97 -17.55
CA ASP A 477 -18.62 -16.26 -16.45
C ASP A 477 -18.42 -14.73 -16.58
N ILE A 478 -17.27 -14.27 -17.09
CA ILE A 478 -16.97 -12.84 -17.30
C ILE A 478 -17.99 -12.18 -18.24
N VAL A 479 -18.36 -12.84 -19.35
CA VAL A 479 -19.42 -12.34 -20.25
C VAL A 479 -20.79 -12.19 -19.55
N ASN A 480 -20.99 -12.81 -18.39
CA ASN A 480 -22.21 -12.69 -17.57
C ASN A 480 -22.09 -11.75 -16.36
N ILE A 481 -20.89 -11.27 -16.00
CA ILE A 481 -20.70 -10.32 -14.88
C ILE A 481 -21.41 -8.98 -15.16
N ASN A 482 -22.13 -8.45 -14.18
CA ASN A 482 -22.74 -7.12 -14.28
C ASN A 482 -21.71 -6.03 -13.93
N ILE A 483 -21.05 -5.47 -14.94
CA ILE A 483 -20.06 -4.39 -14.78
C ILE A 483 -20.79 -3.04 -14.58
N PRO A 484 -20.47 -2.24 -13.55
CA PRO A 484 -21.07 -0.92 -13.35
C PRO A 484 -20.81 0.04 -14.52
N SER A 485 -21.82 0.84 -14.89
CA SER A 485 -21.68 1.83 -15.98
C SER A 485 -20.56 2.85 -15.72
N SER A 486 -20.31 3.18 -14.46
CA SER A 486 -19.24 4.11 -14.04
C SER A 486 -17.85 3.71 -14.55
N LEU A 487 -17.60 2.41 -14.77
CA LEU A 487 -16.35 1.92 -15.35
C LEU A 487 -16.22 2.27 -16.84
N VAL A 488 -17.33 2.16 -17.57
CA VAL A 488 -17.43 2.53 -18.99
C VAL A 488 -17.36 4.06 -19.12
N ASP A 489 -18.02 4.78 -18.22
CA ASP A 489 -17.96 6.25 -18.15
C ASP A 489 -16.52 6.75 -17.92
N THR A 490 -15.74 6.10 -17.05
CA THR A 490 -14.30 6.40 -16.89
C THR A 490 -13.51 6.16 -18.17
N CYS A 491 -13.82 5.10 -18.94
CA CYS A 491 -13.17 4.87 -20.23
C CYS A 491 -13.54 5.93 -21.29
N HIS A 492 -14.79 6.41 -21.32
CA HIS A 492 -15.17 7.53 -22.17
C HIS A 492 -14.41 8.81 -21.78
N GLN A 493 -14.35 9.14 -20.48
CA GLN A 493 -13.61 10.29 -19.98
C GLN A 493 -12.10 10.20 -20.28
N TRP A 494 -11.53 8.99 -20.28
CA TRP A 494 -10.12 8.76 -20.65
C TRP A 494 -9.87 8.89 -22.16
N ALA A 495 -10.81 8.43 -22.99
CA ALA A 495 -10.76 8.68 -24.43
C ALA A 495 -10.87 10.19 -24.76
N ASP A 496 -11.74 10.93 -24.07
CA ASP A 496 -11.85 12.39 -24.20
C ASP A 496 -10.56 13.10 -23.78
N PHE A 497 -9.99 12.73 -22.62
CA PHE A 497 -8.73 13.27 -22.11
C PHE A 497 -7.56 13.01 -23.08
N THR A 498 -7.41 11.78 -23.56
CA THR A 498 -6.34 11.39 -24.50
C THR A 498 -6.56 11.90 -25.93
N GLY A 499 -7.75 12.43 -26.24
CA GLY A 499 -8.02 13.18 -27.47
C GLY A 499 -7.43 14.59 -27.49
N THR A 500 -7.07 15.17 -26.33
CA THR A 500 -6.47 16.51 -26.22
C THR A 500 -5.10 16.53 -25.57
N GLU A 501 -4.87 15.69 -24.57
CA GLU A 501 -3.59 15.52 -23.87
C GLU A 501 -2.91 14.24 -24.36
N VAL A 502 -1.59 14.23 -24.43
CA VAL A 502 -0.82 13.02 -24.76
C VAL A 502 -0.19 12.48 -23.47
N PRO A 503 -0.69 11.37 -22.89
CA PRO A 503 -0.07 10.76 -21.72
C PRO A 503 1.38 10.40 -22.03
N ASN A 504 2.30 10.71 -21.10
CA ASN A 504 3.70 10.33 -21.25
C ASN A 504 3.88 8.84 -20.90
N GLN A 505 3.47 8.00 -21.84
CA GLN A 505 3.22 6.57 -21.64
C GLN A 505 4.34 5.75 -22.28
N ILE A 506 5.36 5.47 -21.47
CA ILE A 506 6.69 5.00 -21.90
C ILE A 506 7.05 3.61 -21.38
N ASP A 507 6.13 2.93 -20.70
CA ASP A 507 6.34 1.66 -20.00
C ASP A 507 5.35 0.57 -20.46
N SER A 508 4.95 -0.34 -19.57
CA SER A 508 3.96 -1.39 -19.85
C SER A 508 2.49 -0.92 -19.85
N GLY A 509 2.20 0.37 -19.70
CA GLY A 509 0.99 0.97 -20.29
C GLY A 509 1.26 1.39 -21.74
N GLU A 510 0.34 1.16 -22.66
CA GLU A 510 0.44 1.48 -24.11
C GLU A 510 0.34 2.96 -24.50
#